data_AF-A0A2S5M1P6-F1
#
_entry.id   AF-A0A2S5M1P6-F1
#
_cell.length_a   1.000
_cell.length_b   1.000
_cell.length_c   1.000
_cell.angle_alpha   90.00
_cell.angle_beta   90.00
_cell.angle_gamma   90.00
#
_symmetry.space_group_name_H-M   'P 1'
#
loop_
_entity.id
_entity.type
_entity.pdbx_description
1 polymer ?
#
loop_
_entity_poly.entity_id
_entity_poly.type
_entity_poly.pdbx_seq_one_letter_code
_entity_poly.pdbx_strand_id
1 'polypeptide(L)' 'VLRHVSEQIEAGMKRKVECEVNAVVLGDLALKGLKQGVQILAQGFLAKRSLKSTQLVMHINDIKTM' A
#
# COMPACT_ATOMS: atom_id res chain seq x y z
N VAL A 1 0.06 8.33 3.45
CA VAL A 1 0.90 7.65 2.44
C VAL A 1 1.55 6.45 3.11
N LEU A 2 1.64 5.32 2.41
CA LEU A 2 2.37 4.14 2.89
C LEU A 2 3.76 4.14 2.26
N ARG A 3 4.79 3.97 3.09
CA ARG A 3 6.15 3.71 2.63
C ARG A 3 6.33 2.21 2.49
N HIS A 4 6.68 1.76 1.30
CA HIS A 4 7.00 0.37 1.01
C HIS A 4 8.51 0.23 0.87
N VAL A 5 9.10 -0.69 1.62
CA VAL A 5 10.51 -1.09 1.50
C VAL A 5 10.56 -2.61 1.56
N SER A 6 11.09 -3.24 0.51
CA SER A 6 11.29 -4.69 0.49
C SER A 6 12.41 -5.10 -0.47
N GLU A 7 12.68 -6.41 -0.52
CA GLU A 7 13.48 -7.03 -1.58
C GLU A 7 12.55 -7.86 -2.46
N GLN A 8 12.69 -7.72 -3.78
CA GLN A 8 11.93 -8.46 -4.77
C GLN A 8 12.87 -9.21 -5.71
N ILE A 9 12.36 -10.26 -6.36
CA ILE A 9 13.09 -10.98 -7.41
C ILE A 9 12.56 -10.51 -8.76
N GLU A 10 13.42 -9.92 -9.57
CA GLU A 10 13.12 -9.43 -10.92
C GLU A 10 14.09 -10.09 -11.91
N ALA A 11 13.56 -10.87 -12.86
CA ALA A 11 14.35 -11.64 -13.82
C ALA A 11 15.47 -12.51 -13.18
N GLY A 12 15.18 -13.09 -12.00
CA GLY A 12 16.13 -13.91 -11.24
C GLY A 12 17.13 -13.13 -10.39
N MET A 13 17.11 -11.79 -10.42
CA MET A 13 18.00 -10.94 -9.62
C MET A 13 17.25 -10.36 -8.43
N LYS A 14 17.91 -10.28 -7.27
CA LYS A 14 17.37 -9.57 -6.10
C LYS A 14 17.48 -8.06 -6.33
N ARG A 15 16.37 -7.36 -6.11
CA ARG A 15 16.27 -5.91 -6.22
C ARG A 15 15.66 -5.34 -4.96
N LYS A 16 16.37 -4.41 -4.32
CA LYS A 16 15.78 -3.59 -3.27
C LYS A 16 14.78 -2.62 -3.90
N VAL A 17 13.56 -2.62 -3.40
CA VAL A 17 12.49 -1.72 -3.85
C VAL A 17 12.10 -0.79 -2.71
N GLU A 18 11.95 0.48 -3.04
CA GLU A 18 11.49 1.50 -2.11
C GLU A 18 10.56 2.45 -2.86
N CYS A 19 9.35 2.64 -2.36
CA CYS A 19 8.41 3.60 -2.92
C CYS A 19 7.41 4.10 -1.88
N GLU A 20 6.75 5.20 -2.23
CA GLU A 20 5.64 5.74 -1.48
C GLU A 20 4.36 5.61 -2.30
N VAL A 21 3.31 5.08 -1.68
CA VAL A 21 2.01 4.90 -2.34
C VAL A 21 0.91 5.57 -1.53
N ASN A 22 0.08 6.37 -2.20
CA ASN A 22 -1.15 6.85 -1.60
C ASN A 22 -2.08 5.65 -1.43
N ALA A 23 -2.67 5.49 -0.25
CA ALA A 23 -3.54 4.36 0.03
C ALA A 23 -4.85 4.82 0.68
N VAL A 24 -5.92 4.10 0.38
CA VAL A 24 -7.27 4.35 0.89
C VAL A 24 -7.81 3.05 1.45
N VAL A 25 -8.40 3.13 2.64
CA VAL A 25 -9.13 2.04 3.31
C VAL A 25 -10.57 2.51 3.47
N LEU A 26 -11.54 1.63 3.20
CA LEU A 26 -12.97 1.92 3.32
C LEU A 26 -13.63 0.88 4.23
N GLY A 27 -14.80 1.24 4.78
CA GLY A 27 -15.59 0.35 5.64
C GLY A 27 -14.95 0.07 7.00
N ASP A 28 -15.25 -1.08 7.58
CA ASP A 28 -14.82 -1.48 8.93
C ASP A 28 -13.30 -1.47 9.12
N LEU A 29 -12.53 -1.70 8.05
CA LEU A 29 -11.07 -1.64 8.09
C LEU A 29 -10.54 -0.23 8.39
N ALA A 30 -11.29 0.82 8.06
CA ALA A 30 -10.89 2.21 8.36
C ALA A 30 -10.91 2.49 9.88
N LEU A 31 -11.66 1.70 10.64
CA LEU A 31 -11.80 1.83 12.09
C LEU A 31 -10.62 1.23 12.86
N LYS A 32 -9.71 0.49 12.21
CA LYS A 32 -8.54 -0.16 12.86
C LYS A 32 -7.51 0.83 13.43
N GLY A 33 -7.66 2.14 13.23
CA GLY A 33 -6.90 3.16 13.97
C GLY A 33 -5.37 3.02 13.87
N LEU A 34 -4.85 2.81 12.66
CA LEU A 34 -3.41 2.65 12.42
C LEU A 34 -2.64 3.90 12.85
N LYS A 35 -1.59 3.70 13.65
CA LYS A 35 -0.67 4.77 14.06
C LYS A 35 0.46 4.90 13.04
N GLN A 36 0.99 6.12 12.90
CA GLN A 36 2.20 6.33 12.10
C GLN A 36 3.37 5.53 12.66
N GLY A 37 4.23 5.03 11.77
CA GLY A 37 5.38 4.21 12.14
C GLY A 37 5.07 2.72 12.36
N VAL A 38 3.80 2.32 12.37
CA VAL A 38 3.43 0.90 12.47
C VAL A 38 3.70 0.19 11.15
N GLN A 39 4.41 -0.93 11.22
CA GLN A 39 4.58 -1.83 10.09
C GLN A 39 3.32 -2.68 9.90
N ILE A 40 2.85 -2.72 8.66
CA ILE A 40 1.64 -3.45 8.29
C ILE A 40 1.89 -4.27 7.03
N LEU A 41 1.14 -5.35 6.91
CA LEU A 41 0.90 -6.04 5.66
C LEU A 41 -0.47 -5.58 5.13
N ALA A 42 -0.46 -4.89 4.00
CA ALA A 42 -1.66 -4.40 3.33
C ALA A 42 -1.87 -5.13 2.01
N GLN A 43 -3.09 -5.58 1.75
CA GLN A 43 -3.47 -6.26 0.50
C GLN A 43 -4.65 -5.55 -0.15
N GLY A 44 -4.65 -5.47 -1.48
CA GLY A 44 -5.71 -4.81 -2.25
C GLY A 44 -5.35 -4.64 -3.72
N PHE A 45 -5.77 -3.53 -4.32
CA PHE A 45 -5.58 -3.25 -5.76
C PHE A 45 -5.21 -1.78 -6.01
N LEU A 46 -4.63 -1.51 -7.18
CA LEU A 46 -4.30 -0.15 -7.63
C LEU A 46 -5.40 0.40 -8.53
N ALA A 47 -5.77 1.66 -8.33
CA ALA A 47 -6.71 2.39 -9.16
C ALA A 47 -6.21 3.81 -9.43
N LYS A 48 -6.84 4.51 -10.39
CA LYS A 48 -6.65 5.96 -10.54
C LYS A 48 -7.32 6.66 -9.36
N ARG A 49 -6.65 7.67 -8.79
CA ARG A 49 -7.20 8.48 -7.69
C ARG A 49 -8.56 9.09 -8.02
N SER A 50 -8.77 9.48 -9.27
CA SER A 50 -10.04 9.99 -9.78
C SER A 50 -10.13 9.76 -11.29
N LEU A 51 -11.31 9.97 -11.88
CA LEU A 51 -11.57 9.72 -13.30
C LEU A 51 -10.53 10.37 -14.24
N LYS A 52 -10.12 11.61 -13.90
CA LYS A 52 -9.18 12.44 -14.68
C LYS A 52 -7.71 12.39 -14.20
N SER A 53 -7.40 11.68 -13.11
CA SER A 53 -6.06 11.64 -12.54
C SER A 53 -5.20 10.54 -13.16
N THR A 54 -3.91 10.80 -13.39
CA THR A 54 -2.91 9.78 -13.74
C THR A 54 -2.24 9.17 -12.51
N GLN A 55 -2.51 9.71 -11.32
CA GLN A 55 -1.93 9.21 -10.08
C GLN A 55 -2.61 7.92 -9.65
N LEU A 56 -1.79 6.91 -9.34
CA LEU A 56 -2.24 5.67 -8.72
C LEU A 56 -2.51 5.88 -7.23
N VAL A 57 -3.51 5.16 -6.73
CA VAL A 57 -3.84 4.99 -5.32
C VAL A 57 -4.08 3.51 -5.06
N MET A 58 -3.59 3.00 -3.93
CA MET A 58 -3.85 1.64 -3.46
C MET A 58 -5.14 1.62 -2.66
N HIS A 59 -6.13 0.88 -3.12
CA HIS A 59 -7.32 0.56 -2.35
C HIS A 59 -7.05 -0.71 -1.56
N ILE A 60 -7.17 -0.63 -0.24
CA ILE A 60 -6.82 -1.73 0.65
C ILE A 60 -8.08 -2.49 1.07
N ASN A 61 -8.05 -3.81 0.87
CA ASN A 61 -9.12 -4.75 1.22
C ASN A 61 -8.80 -5.55 2.48
N ASP A 62 -7.52 -5.69 2.85
CA ASP A 62 -7.10 -6.35 4.10
C ASP A 62 -5.86 -5.69 4.68
N ILE A 63 -5.82 -5.61 6.01
CA ILE A 63 -4.69 -5.07 6.78
C ILE A 63 -4.42 -5.96 7.97
N LYS A 64 -3.15 -6.36 8.09
CA LYS A 64 -2.60 -7.05 9.25
C LYS A 64 -1.47 -6.20 9.84
N THR A 65 -1.54 -5.97 11.14
CA THR A 65 -0.43 -5.42 11.92
C THR A 65 0.53 -6.56 12.27
N MET A 66 1.83 -6.28 12.28
CA MET A 66 2.81 -7.21 12.84
C MET A 66 2.77 -7.21 14.36
#